data_AF-A0A2Z5GC90-F1
#
_entry.id   AF-A0A2Z5GC90-F1
#
_cell.length_a   1.000
_cell.length_b   1.000
_cell.length_c   1.000
_cell.angle_alpha   90.00
_cell.angle_beta   90.00
_cell.angle_gamma   90.00
#
_symmetry.space_group_name_H-M   'P 1'
#
loop_
_entity.id
_entity.type
_entity.pdbx_description
1 polymer ?
#
loop_
_entity_poly.entity_id
_entity_poly.type
_entity_poly.pdbx_seq_one_letter_code
_entity_poly.pdbx_strand_id
1 'polypeptide(L)'
;MAIAKWIVAFVAVYGFGGVFADFVVPATARMHMKNPHWPPHAKFHNGQTMLMGVFAGTLSLCCVFAVRPLTLPWFFAGTAAASLYWVGLAFAQVFPGTAWHDPEFDAEVSHPVGLDPQQLLGYILCLLLIVALGLALWLR
;
A
#
# COMPACT_ATOMS: atom_id res chain seq x y z
N MET A 1 -4.36 -12.14 20.02
CA MET A 1 -4.76 -11.04 19.10
C MET A 1 -3.98 -9.72 19.20
N ALA A 2 -3.37 -9.35 20.34
CA ALA A 2 -2.73 -8.03 20.49
C ALA A 2 -1.61 -7.74 19.48
N ILE A 3 -0.68 -8.68 19.25
CA ILE A 3 0.43 -8.52 18.29
C ILE A 3 -0.10 -8.39 16.86
N ALA A 4 -1.01 -9.28 16.44
CA ALA A 4 -1.63 -9.26 15.12
C ALA A 4 -2.29 -7.90 14.80
N LYS A 5 -2.99 -7.32 15.78
CA LYS A 5 -3.59 -5.98 15.68
C LYS A 5 -2.57 -4.90 15.33
N TRP A 6 -1.41 -4.91 15.99
CA TRP A 6 -0.37 -3.92 15.76
C TRP A 6 0.35 -4.09 14.42
N ILE A 7 0.48 -5.32 13.92
CA ILE A 7 0.99 -5.57 12.56
C ILE A 7 0.04 -4.98 11.52
N VAL A 8 -1.27 -5.21 11.65
CA VAL A 8 -2.27 -4.61 10.74
C VAL A 8 -2.23 -3.08 10.81
N ALA A 9 -2.14 -2.51 12.03
CA ALA A 9 -2.02 -1.07 12.22
C ALA A 9 -0.76 -0.49 11.54
N PHE A 10 0.37 -1.17 11.66
CA PHE A 10 1.61 -0.78 11.00
C PHE A 10 1.42 -0.72 9.48
N VAL A 11 0.86 -1.78 8.87
CA VAL A 11 0.61 -1.81 7.41
C VAL A 11 -0.41 -0.74 7.00
N ALA A 12 -1.43 -0.48 7.80
CA ALA A 12 -2.44 0.54 7.53
C ALA A 12 -1.84 1.96 7.44
N VAL A 13 -0.83 2.28 8.25
CA VAL A 13 -0.11 3.56 8.19
C VAL A 13 0.66 3.72 6.87
N TYR A 14 1.14 2.62 6.28
CA TYR A 14 1.78 2.70 4.96
C TYR A 14 0.78 3.01 3.83
N GLY A 15 -0.53 2.88 4.06
CA GLY A 15 -1.55 3.33 3.10
C GLY A 15 -1.45 4.83 2.75
N PHE A 16 -0.80 5.62 3.61
CA PHE A 16 -0.51 7.04 3.37
C PHE A 16 0.76 7.25 2.52
N GLY A 17 1.56 6.20 2.31
CA GLY A 17 2.86 6.25 1.64
C GLY A 17 2.79 6.80 0.22
N GLY A 18 1.74 6.45 -0.55
CA GLY A 18 1.56 6.97 -1.91
C GLY A 18 1.46 8.50 -1.96
N VAL A 19 0.79 9.15 -0.99
CA VAL A 19 0.76 10.62 -0.92
C VAL A 19 2.17 11.19 -0.74
N PHE A 20 2.98 10.55 0.11
CA PHE A 20 4.34 11.00 0.33
C PHE A 20 5.23 10.75 -0.88
N ALA A 21 5.22 9.54 -1.42
CA ALA A 21 6.05 9.15 -2.55
C ALA A 21 5.67 9.92 -3.83
N ASP A 22 4.39 10.03 -4.14
CA ASP A 22 3.98 10.47 -5.48
C ASP A 22 3.76 11.99 -5.56
N PHE A 23 3.57 12.66 -4.41
CA PHE A 23 3.24 14.09 -4.37
C PHE A 23 4.18 14.93 -3.49
N VAL A 24 4.45 14.50 -2.26
CA VAL A 24 5.19 15.33 -1.28
C VAL A 24 6.69 15.30 -1.53
N VAL A 25 7.31 14.12 -1.50
CA VAL A 25 8.76 13.93 -1.55
C VAL A 25 9.27 14.28 -2.95
N PRO A 26 10.06 15.36 -3.14
CA PRO A 26 10.43 15.81 -4.48
C PRO A 26 11.17 14.76 -5.31
N ALA A 27 11.99 13.94 -4.66
CA ALA A 27 12.79 12.92 -5.32
C ALA A 27 11.92 11.88 -6.04
N THR A 28 10.83 11.43 -5.44
CA THR A 28 9.94 10.41 -6.02
C THR A 28 8.75 11.05 -6.75
N ALA A 29 8.30 12.23 -6.31
CA ALA A 29 7.16 12.91 -6.93
C ALA A 29 7.43 13.36 -8.37
N ARG A 30 8.70 13.61 -8.74
CA ARG A 30 9.11 13.90 -10.12
C ARG A 30 8.83 12.74 -11.09
N MET A 31 8.76 11.52 -10.57
CA MET A 31 8.43 10.29 -11.31
C MET A 31 6.91 10.04 -11.36
N HIS A 32 6.12 10.89 -10.70
CA HIS A 32 4.67 10.71 -10.53
C HIS A 32 3.91 12.03 -10.78
N MET A 33 3.25 12.62 -9.77
CA MET A 33 2.36 13.78 -9.95
C MET A 33 3.07 15.02 -10.51
N LYS A 34 4.37 15.15 -10.25
CA LYS A 34 5.21 16.27 -10.73
C LYS A 34 5.91 15.94 -12.05
N ASN A 35 5.70 14.75 -12.63
CA ASN A 35 6.20 14.41 -13.95
C ASN A 35 5.45 15.23 -15.03
N PRO A 36 6.13 16.06 -15.85
CA PRO A 36 5.48 16.78 -16.95
C PRO A 36 5.05 15.87 -18.10
N HIS A 37 5.64 14.67 -18.25
CA HIS A 37 5.31 13.73 -19.32
C HIS A 37 4.04 12.91 -19.04
N TRP A 38 3.59 12.85 -17.78
CA TRP A 38 2.33 12.19 -17.43
C TRP A 38 1.12 12.95 -17.99
N PRO A 39 0.26 12.30 -18.80
CA PRO A 39 -0.96 12.92 -19.28
C PRO A 39 -1.89 13.24 -18.10
N PRO A 40 -2.79 14.23 -18.23
CA PRO A 40 -3.72 14.60 -17.16
C PRO A 40 -4.50 13.42 -16.57
N HIS A 41 -4.86 12.42 -17.40
CA HIS A 41 -5.61 11.25 -16.95
C HIS A 41 -4.77 10.26 -16.11
N ALA A 42 -3.47 10.12 -16.38
CA ALA A 42 -2.58 9.32 -15.53
C ALA A 42 -2.47 9.95 -14.14
N LYS A 43 -2.34 11.28 -14.07
CA LYS A 43 -2.34 12.03 -12.81
C LYS A 43 -3.66 11.89 -12.05
N PHE A 44 -4.79 11.85 -12.75
CA PHE A 44 -6.09 11.58 -12.14
C PHE A 44 -6.13 10.20 -11.47
N HIS A 45 -5.71 9.14 -12.17
CA HIS A 45 -5.67 7.79 -11.62
C HIS A 45 -4.65 7.64 -10.48
N ASN A 46 -3.52 8.34 -10.53
CA ASN A 46 -2.58 8.41 -9.43
C ASN A 46 -3.20 9.09 -8.21
N GLY A 47 -3.85 10.25 -8.41
CA GLY A 47 -4.62 10.96 -7.39
C GLY A 47 -5.67 10.08 -6.71
N GLN A 48 -6.43 9.35 -7.52
CA GLN A 48 -7.41 8.37 -7.05
C GLN A 48 -6.74 7.27 -6.20
N THR A 49 -5.63 6.69 -6.68
CA THR A 49 -4.92 5.60 -6.01
C THR A 49 -4.30 6.04 -4.68
N MET A 50 -3.68 7.22 -4.63
CA MET A 50 -3.17 7.82 -3.38
C MET A 50 -4.29 7.97 -2.33
N LEU A 51 -5.44 8.51 -2.74
CA LEU A 51 -6.58 8.71 -1.84
C LEU A 51 -7.22 7.38 -1.41
N MET A 52 -7.26 6.38 -2.30
CA MET A 52 -7.70 5.03 -1.93
C MET A 52 -6.81 4.43 -0.85
N GLY A 53 -5.49 4.60 -0.92
CA GLY A 53 -4.56 4.18 0.13
C GLY A 53 -4.86 4.85 1.48
N VAL A 54 -5.07 6.18 1.48
CA VAL A 54 -5.43 6.95 2.70
C VAL A 54 -6.74 6.46 3.30
N PHE A 55 -7.79 6.31 2.49
CA PHE A 55 -9.10 5.88 2.97
C PHE A 55 -9.08 4.43 3.47
N ALA A 56 -8.40 3.53 2.76
CA ALA A 56 -8.28 2.13 3.14
C ALA A 56 -7.47 1.94 4.42
N GLY A 57 -6.34 2.67 4.56
CA GLY A 57 -5.54 2.70 5.79
C GLY A 57 -6.33 3.26 6.98
N THR A 58 -7.05 4.37 6.78
CA THR A 58 -7.90 4.95 7.82
C THR A 58 -9.02 4.00 8.25
N LEU A 59 -9.72 3.39 7.29
CA LEU A 59 -10.76 2.39 7.56
C LEU A 59 -10.19 1.20 8.35
N SER A 60 -9.01 0.72 7.98
CA SER A 60 -8.32 -0.35 8.71
C SER A 60 -8.08 0.02 10.18
N LEU A 61 -7.51 1.20 10.43
CA LEU A 61 -7.28 1.71 11.79
C LEU A 61 -8.58 1.82 12.59
N CYS A 62 -9.66 2.31 11.97
CA CYS A 62 -10.98 2.35 12.60
C CYS A 62 -11.47 0.95 12.99
N CYS A 63 -11.39 -0.03 12.08
CA CYS A 63 -11.79 -1.40 12.36
C CYS A 63 -11.02 -2.03 13.54
N VAL A 64 -9.71 -1.76 13.66
CA VAL A 64 -8.87 -2.41 14.67
C VAL A 64 -8.74 -1.66 16.00
N PHE A 65 -9.05 -0.35 16.05
CA PHE A 65 -8.92 0.46 17.28
C PHE A 65 -10.21 1.11 17.78
N ALA A 66 -11.14 1.50 16.90
CA ALA A 66 -12.35 2.20 17.31
C ALA A 66 -13.42 1.25 17.85
N VAL A 67 -13.46 0.01 17.35
CA VAL A 67 -14.43 -1.01 17.79
C VAL A 67 -13.90 -1.78 19.01
N ARG A 68 -14.70 -1.85 20.08
CA ARG A 68 -14.36 -2.56 21.33
C ARG A 68 -15.52 -3.44 21.82
N PRO A 69 -15.25 -4.71 22.22
CA PRO A 69 -13.98 -5.41 22.09
C PRO A 69 -13.64 -5.69 20.61
N LEU A 70 -12.34 -5.82 20.29
CA LEU A 70 -11.92 -6.21 18.94
C LEU A 70 -12.32 -7.67 18.71
N THR A 71 -13.35 -7.86 17.89
CA THR A 71 -13.76 -9.20 17.44
C THR A 71 -13.00 -9.60 16.20
N LEU A 72 -13.00 -10.89 15.92
CA LEU A 72 -12.34 -11.41 14.73
C LEU A 72 -12.93 -10.87 13.41
N PRO A 73 -14.26 -10.76 13.21
CA PRO A 73 -14.80 -10.11 12.01
C PRO A 73 -14.24 -8.70 11.79
N TRP A 74 -14.14 -7.89 12.85
CA TRP A 74 -13.57 -6.54 12.77
C TRP A 74 -12.06 -6.56 12.48
N PHE A 75 -11.33 -7.52 13.03
CA PHE A 75 -9.92 -7.73 12.68
C PHE A 75 -9.75 -8.11 11.20
N PHE A 76 -10.58 -9.00 10.67
CA PHE A 76 -10.54 -9.38 9.26
C PHE A 76 -10.94 -8.22 8.34
N ALA A 77 -11.97 -7.45 8.69
CA ALA A 77 -12.33 -6.24 7.95
C ALA A 77 -11.17 -5.23 7.93
N GLY A 78 -10.50 -5.02 9.08
CA GLY A 78 -9.33 -4.15 9.16
C GLY A 78 -8.14 -4.67 8.34
N THR A 79 -7.89 -5.97 8.36
CA THR A 79 -6.83 -6.61 7.57
C THR A 79 -7.10 -6.50 6.07
N ALA A 80 -8.34 -6.75 5.65
CA ALA A 80 -8.77 -6.60 4.26
C ALA A 80 -8.64 -5.14 3.80
N ALA A 81 -9.11 -4.18 4.60
CA ALA A 81 -8.94 -2.76 4.28
C ALA A 81 -7.45 -2.38 4.12
N ALA A 82 -6.58 -2.83 5.02
CA ALA A 82 -5.14 -2.58 4.91
C ALA A 82 -4.48 -3.24 3.68
N SER A 83 -5.04 -4.33 3.16
CA SER A 83 -4.43 -5.07 2.04
C SER A 83 -4.80 -4.51 0.66
N LEU A 84 -5.95 -3.85 0.51
CA LEU A 84 -6.52 -3.48 -0.80
C LEU A 84 -5.52 -2.75 -1.71
N TYR A 85 -4.81 -1.76 -1.18
CA TYR A 85 -3.81 -1.00 -1.94
C TYR A 85 -2.64 -1.88 -2.38
N TRP A 86 -2.05 -2.64 -1.45
CA TRP A 86 -0.84 -3.44 -1.72
C TRP A 86 -1.10 -4.63 -2.64
N VAL A 87 -2.26 -5.27 -2.48
CA VAL A 87 -2.70 -6.34 -3.39
C VAL A 87 -2.99 -5.75 -4.77
N GLY A 88 -3.69 -4.62 -4.87
CA GLY A 88 -3.90 -3.95 -6.14
C GLY A 88 -2.59 -3.61 -6.86
N LEU A 89 -1.63 -3.05 -6.11
CA LEU A 89 -0.29 -2.74 -6.61
C LEU A 89 0.44 -4.00 -7.10
N ALA A 90 0.41 -5.09 -6.34
CA ALA A 90 1.06 -6.36 -6.73
C ALA A 90 0.50 -6.96 -8.02
N PHE A 91 -0.80 -6.78 -8.29
CA PHE A 91 -1.48 -7.36 -9.45
C PHE A 91 -1.62 -6.39 -10.64
N ALA A 92 -1.25 -5.11 -10.50
CA ALA A 92 -1.35 -4.13 -11.57
C ALA A 92 -0.63 -4.58 -12.86
N GLN A 93 0.51 -5.26 -12.71
CA GLN A 93 1.34 -5.78 -13.81
C GLN A 93 0.64 -6.83 -14.71
N VAL A 94 -0.51 -7.37 -14.27
CA VAL A 94 -1.31 -8.30 -15.10
C VAL A 94 -1.98 -7.56 -16.26
N PHE A 95 -2.19 -6.24 -16.14
CA PHE A 95 -2.81 -5.44 -17.19
C PHE A 95 -1.75 -4.98 -18.20
N PRO A 96 -2.01 -5.14 -19.51
CA PRO A 96 -1.06 -4.74 -20.55
C PRO A 96 -0.66 -3.26 -20.47
N GLY A 97 0.62 -2.97 -20.67
CA GLY A 97 1.14 -1.60 -20.70
C GLY A 97 1.32 -0.96 -19.33
N THR A 98 1.24 -1.73 -18.24
CA THR A 98 1.62 -1.27 -16.90
C THR A 98 3.10 -1.57 -16.61
N ALA A 99 3.73 -0.74 -15.79
CA ALA A 99 5.11 -0.87 -15.35
C ALA A 99 5.24 -0.32 -13.91
N TRP A 100 6.32 -0.65 -13.21
CA TRP A 100 6.58 -0.14 -11.86
C TRP A 100 7.02 1.32 -11.86
N HIS A 101 7.72 1.74 -12.91
CA HIS A 101 8.12 3.10 -13.20
C HIS A 101 8.17 3.30 -14.72
N ASP A 102 8.19 4.55 -15.17
CA ASP A 102 8.34 4.88 -16.58
C ASP A 102 9.77 4.60 -17.07
N PRO A 103 9.98 4.14 -18.32
CA PRO A 103 11.32 3.84 -18.86
C PRO A 103 12.32 5.01 -18.78
N GLU A 104 11.83 6.25 -18.74
CA GLU A 104 12.70 7.43 -18.59
C GLU A 104 13.48 7.45 -17.26
N PHE A 105 13.06 6.67 -16.26
CA PHE A 105 13.71 6.61 -14.95
C PHE A 105 14.52 5.32 -14.72
N ASP A 106 14.70 4.46 -15.72
CA ASP A 106 15.42 3.17 -15.59
C ASP A 106 16.83 3.32 -15.00
N ALA A 107 17.54 4.41 -15.33
CA ALA A 107 18.88 4.68 -14.83
C ALA A 107 18.90 5.24 -13.39
N GLU A 108 17.77 5.75 -12.90
CA GLU A 108 17.64 6.44 -11.62
C GLU A 108 17.04 5.56 -10.52
N VAL A 109 16.20 4.60 -10.89
CA VAL A 109 15.52 3.70 -9.95
C VAL A 109 16.50 2.65 -9.42
N SER A 110 16.58 2.54 -8.10
CA SER A 110 17.34 1.48 -7.45
C SER A 110 16.54 0.18 -7.47
N HIS A 111 17.19 -0.95 -7.75
CA HIS A 111 16.58 -2.28 -7.67
C HIS A 111 17.16 -3.12 -6.52
N PRO A 112 16.82 -2.81 -5.25
CA PRO A 112 17.22 -3.66 -4.14
C PRO A 112 16.70 -5.08 -4.37
N VAL A 113 17.60 -6.07 -4.25
CA VAL A 113 17.31 -7.50 -4.52
C VAL A 113 16.66 -7.78 -5.89
N GLY A 114 16.86 -6.89 -6.87
CA GLY A 114 16.31 -7.03 -8.21
C GLY A 114 14.84 -6.64 -8.35
N LEU A 115 14.26 -5.94 -7.38
CA LEU A 115 12.86 -5.49 -7.39
C LEU A 115 12.77 -3.97 -7.28
N ASP A 116 11.73 -3.37 -7.85
CA ASP A 116 11.44 -1.96 -7.64
C ASP A 116 11.11 -1.65 -6.17
N PRO A 117 11.43 -0.46 -5.64
CA PRO A 117 11.22 -0.16 -4.23
C PRO A 117 9.76 -0.33 -3.78
N GLN A 118 8.80 0.09 -4.62
CA GLN A 118 7.37 -0.07 -4.32
C GLN A 118 6.91 -1.53 -4.41
N GLN A 119 7.51 -2.32 -5.30
CA GLN A 119 7.24 -3.74 -5.43
C GLN A 119 7.74 -4.51 -4.19
N LEU A 120 9.01 -4.30 -3.81
CA LEU A 120 9.60 -4.92 -2.62
C LEU A 120 8.82 -4.56 -1.36
N LEU A 121 8.50 -3.27 -1.19
CA LEU A 121 7.71 -2.80 -0.06
C LEU A 121 6.31 -3.45 -0.05
N GLY A 122 5.62 -3.48 -1.19
CA GLY A 122 4.30 -4.11 -1.29
C GLY A 122 4.31 -5.58 -0.90
N TYR A 123 5.32 -6.35 -1.31
CA TYR A 123 5.46 -7.76 -0.94
C TYR A 123 5.72 -7.94 0.55
N ILE A 124 6.58 -7.12 1.16
CA ILE A 124 6.84 -7.16 2.61
C ILE A 124 5.55 -6.87 3.38
N LEU A 125 4.80 -5.84 2.98
CA LEU A 125 3.55 -5.45 3.67
C LEU A 125 2.45 -6.51 3.51
N CYS A 126 2.32 -7.13 2.33
CA CYS A 126 1.43 -8.27 2.12
C CYS A 126 1.83 -9.47 3.00
N LEU A 127 3.12 -9.79 3.09
CA LEU A 127 3.61 -10.86 3.95
C LEU A 127 3.30 -10.60 5.42
N LEU A 128 3.49 -9.35 5.90
CA LEU A 128 3.14 -8.97 7.27
C LEU A 128 1.64 -9.17 7.56
N LEU A 129 0.75 -8.88 6.61
CA LEU A 129 -0.68 -9.15 6.78
C LEU A 129 -0.99 -10.64 6.83
N ILE A 130 -0.31 -11.47 6.03
CA ILE A 130 -0.44 -12.95 6.11
C ILE A 130 0.01 -13.45 7.49
N VAL A 131 1.14 -12.96 8.01
CA VAL A 131 1.62 -13.28 9.36
C VAL A 131 0.60 -12.84 10.42
N ALA A 132 0.03 -11.64 10.30
CA ALA A 132 -0.98 -11.14 11.22
C ALA A 132 -2.24 -12.02 11.22
N LEU A 133 -2.70 -12.48 10.06
CA LEU A 133 -3.81 -13.43 9.92
C LEU A 133 -3.48 -14.76 10.62
N GLY A 134 -2.29 -15.32 10.37
CA GLY A 134 -1.83 -16.54 11.02
C GLY A 134 -1.79 -16.43 12.55
N LEU A 135 -1.23 -15.34 13.07
CA LEU A 135 -1.20 -15.06 14.52
C LEU A 135 -2.61 -14.88 15.10
N ALA A 136 -3.53 -14.23 14.38
CA ALA A 136 -4.90 -14.02 14.83
C ALA A 136 -5.73 -15.31 14.82
N LEU A 137 -5.40 -16.26 13.96
CA LEU A 137 -6.02 -17.59 13.90
C LEU A 137 -5.44 -18.55 14.95
N TRP A 138 -4.12 -18.51 15.15
CA TRP A 138 -3.41 -19.39 16.08
C TRP A 138 -3.63 -19.03 17.55
N LEU A 139 -3.67 -17.73 17.87
CA LEU A 139 -3.82 -17.21 19.24
C LEU A 139 -5.28 -16.93 19.62
N ARG A 140 -6.24 -17.64 19.00
CA ARG A 140 -7.65 -17.55 19.39
C ARG A 140 -7.93 -18.32 20.67
#